data_AF-V5A3Q8-F1
#
_entry.id   AF-V5A3Q8-F1
#
_cell.length_a   1.000
_cell.length_b   1.000
_cell.length_c   1.000
_cell.angle_alpha   90.00
_cell.angle_beta   90.00
_cell.angle_gamma   90.00
#
_symmetry.space_group_name_H-M   'P 1'
#
loop_
_entity.id
_entity.type
_entity.pdbx_description
1 polymer ?
#
loop_
_entity_poly.entity_id
_entity_poly.type
_entity_poly.pdbx_seq_one_letter_code
_entity_poly.pdbx_strand_id
1 'polypeptide(L)'
;MSQLYDTAASVDDEAILLVGHGSRREKSNEQVRELAAMLEDRLEIPVDAAFLELAEPAIEDGIEGLAGSVGSVTVVQLSLFAASHVKNDVPLAVQR
;
A
#
# COMPACT_ATOMS: atom_id res chain seq x y z
N MET A 1 -28.15 -6.11 -12.79
CA MET A 1 -27.28 -5.26 -11.97
C MET A 1 -25.86 -5.52 -12.43
N SER A 2 -25.53 -4.82 -13.52
CA SER A 2 -24.39 -5.03 -14.41
C SER A 2 -23.28 -4.07 -14.04
N GLN A 3 -22.04 -4.53 -14.18
CA GLN A 3 -20.76 -3.84 -14.02
C GLN A 3 -20.26 -3.73 -12.57
N LEU A 4 -19.11 -4.35 -12.30
CA LEU A 4 -17.98 -3.84 -11.50
C LEU A 4 -16.85 -4.90 -11.33
N TYR A 5 -16.59 -5.70 -12.37
CA TYR A 5 -15.28 -6.32 -12.54
C TYR A 5 -14.82 -5.94 -13.94
N ASP A 6 -14.20 -4.77 -14.03
CA ASP A 6 -13.42 -4.44 -15.22
C ASP A 6 -12.30 -5.47 -15.29
N THR A 7 -12.48 -6.43 -16.20
CA THR A 7 -11.56 -7.53 -16.40
C THR A 7 -10.57 -7.07 -17.45
N ALA A 8 -9.32 -6.90 -17.02
CA ALA A 8 -8.14 -6.61 -17.83
C ALA A 8 -7.91 -5.14 -18.24
N ALA A 9 -7.77 -4.25 -17.25
CA ALA A 9 -6.65 -3.30 -17.36
C ALA A 9 -5.37 -4.14 -17.38
N SER A 10 -4.44 -3.87 -18.29
CA SER A 10 -3.14 -4.52 -18.28
C SER A 10 -2.49 -4.26 -16.92
N VAL A 11 -2.29 -5.31 -16.14
CA VAL A 11 -1.60 -5.27 -14.84
C VAL A 11 -0.16 -4.76 -14.94
N ASP A 12 0.35 -4.62 -16.16
CA ASP A 12 1.68 -4.09 -16.48
C ASP A 12 1.88 -2.60 -16.10
N ASP A 13 0.81 -1.88 -15.69
CA ASP A 13 0.85 -0.44 -15.39
C ASP A 13 0.24 -0.09 -14.02
N GLU A 14 0.07 -1.08 -13.14
CA GLU A 14 -0.52 -0.91 -11.81
C GLU A 14 0.44 -1.39 -10.70
N ALA A 15 0.44 -0.70 -9.56
CA ALA A 15 1.12 -1.13 -8.35
C ALA A 15 0.24 -0.98 -7.11
N ILE A 16 0.57 -1.71 -6.05
CA ILE A 16 -0.06 -1.55 -4.73
C ILE A 16 0.98 -1.00 -3.75
N LEU A 17 0.57 -0.01 -2.95
CA LEU A 17 1.30 0.40 -1.76
C LEU A 17 0.54 -0.04 -0.51
N LEU A 18 1.05 -1.06 0.17
CA LEU A 18 0.51 -1.55 1.42
C LEU A 18 0.99 -0.68 2.58
N VAL A 19 0.07 0.04 3.22
CA VAL A 19 0.40 1.02 4.26
C VAL A 19 0.14 0.45 5.64
N GLY A 20 1.20 0.23 6.41
CA GLY A 20 1.11 -0.03 7.84
C GLY A 20 1.04 1.28 8.65
N HIS A 21 0.57 1.22 9.89
CA HIS A 21 0.75 2.36 10.80
C HIS A 21 2.22 2.59 11.13
N GLY A 22 2.99 1.49 11.21
CA GLY A 22 4.37 1.44 11.64
C GLY A 22 4.51 1.27 13.16
N SER A 23 5.65 0.76 13.58
CA SER A 23 5.89 0.33 14.95
C SER A 23 7.34 0.57 15.34
N ARG A 24 7.57 0.88 16.63
CA ARG A 24 8.92 0.93 17.20
C ARG A 24 9.58 -0.44 17.29
N ARG A 25 8.80 -1.52 17.14
CA ARG A 25 9.29 -2.89 17.13
C ARG A 25 9.52 -3.31 15.68
N GLU A 26 10.77 -3.41 15.28
CA GLU A 26 11.11 -3.69 13.88
C GLU A 26 10.50 -5.00 13.36
N LYS A 27 10.44 -6.03 14.22
CA LYS A 27 9.76 -7.29 13.88
C LYS A 27 8.30 -7.12 13.44
N SER A 28 7.60 -6.10 13.95
CA SER A 28 6.24 -5.80 13.49
C SER A 28 6.23 -5.15 12.10
N ASN A 29 7.23 -4.35 11.77
CA ASN A 29 7.37 -3.73 10.45
C ASN A 29 7.78 -4.79 9.41
N GLU A 30 8.70 -5.71 9.77
CA GLU A 30 9.08 -6.87 8.95
C GLU A 30 7.87 -7.69 8.52
N GLN A 31 6.91 -7.95 9.43
CA GLN A 31 5.69 -8.68 9.08
C GLN A 31 4.82 -7.98 8.02
N VAL A 32 4.83 -6.65 7.98
CA VAL A 32 4.12 -5.89 6.93
C VAL A 32 4.84 -6.03 5.60
N ARG A 33 6.19 -5.96 5.60
CA ARG A 33 7.00 -6.16 4.39
C ARG A 33 6.89 -7.59 3.85
N GLU A 34 6.89 -8.59 4.73
CA GLU A 34 6.64 -9.99 4.36
C GLU A 34 5.27 -10.16 3.72
N LEU A 35 4.23 -9.52 4.26
CA LEU A 35 2.90 -9.56 3.67
C LEU A 35 2.85 -8.90 2.29
N ALA A 36 3.53 -7.77 2.09
CA ALA A 36 3.63 -7.12 0.78
C ALA A 36 4.29 -8.05 -0.25
N ALA A 37 5.42 -8.67 0.08
CA ALA A 37 6.08 -9.64 -0.79
C ALA A 37 5.19 -10.85 -1.13
N MET A 38 4.46 -11.38 -0.14
CA MET A 38 3.50 -12.47 -0.37
C MET A 38 2.33 -12.06 -1.29
N LEU A 39 1.93 -10.78 -1.26
CA LEU A 39 0.89 -10.25 -2.13
C LEU A 39 1.42 -10.05 -3.55
N GLU A 40 2.62 -9.53 -3.71
CA GLU A 40 3.30 -9.42 -5.00
C GLU A 40 3.40 -10.78 -5.69
N ASP A 41 3.92 -11.80 -5.00
CA ASP A 41 4.01 -13.17 -5.53
C ASP A 41 2.65 -13.76 -5.95
N ARG A 42 1.57 -13.37 -5.26
CA ARG A 42 0.22 -13.91 -5.50
C ARG A 42 -0.52 -13.19 -6.61
N LEU A 43 -0.33 -11.88 -6.70
CA LEU A 43 -1.07 -11.00 -7.61
C LEU A 43 -0.32 -10.74 -8.92
N GLU A 44 0.98 -11.04 -8.96
CA GLU A 44 1.86 -10.78 -10.10
C GLU A 44 1.87 -9.30 -10.52
N ILE A 45 1.71 -8.41 -9.53
CA ILE A 45 1.83 -6.94 -9.66
C ILE A 45 2.79 -6.43 -8.57
N PRO A 46 3.54 -5.34 -8.81
CA PRO A 46 4.40 -4.74 -7.79
C PRO A 46 3.62 -4.39 -6.52
N VAL A 47 4.11 -4.83 -5.36
CA VAL A 47 3.54 -4.48 -4.06
C VAL A 47 4.64 -4.05 -3.10
N ASP A 48 4.66 -2.75 -2.78
CA ASP A 48 5.59 -2.20 -1.78
C ASP A 48 4.89 -1.97 -0.44
N ALA A 49 5.70 -1.89 0.61
CA ALA A 49 5.24 -1.53 1.96
C ALA A 49 5.73 -0.14 2.35
N ALA A 50 4.83 0.67 2.89
CA ALA A 50 5.15 1.97 3.49
C ALA A 50 4.45 2.14 4.84
N PHE A 51 4.86 3.14 5.60
CA PHE A 51 4.39 3.36 6.97
C PHE A 51 3.92 4.79 7.19
N LEU A 52 2.83 4.93 7.95
CA LEU A 52 2.30 6.24 8.34
C LEU A 52 3.26 6.97 9.30
N GLU A 53 3.82 6.24 10.26
CA GLU A 53 4.76 6.76 11.24
C GLU A 53 5.71 5.67 11.77
N LEU A 54 6.74 6.06 12.53
CA LEU A 54 7.61 5.17 13.32
C LEU A 54 8.49 4.17 12.54
N ALA A 55 8.31 4.03 11.23
CA ALA A 55 9.06 3.14 10.37
C ALA A 55 9.21 3.75 8.97
N GLU A 56 10.17 3.21 8.21
CA GLU A 56 10.47 3.63 6.84
C GLU A 56 10.22 2.47 5.87
N PRO A 57 9.87 2.77 4.60
CA PRO A 57 9.73 4.11 4.01
C PRO A 57 8.42 4.80 4.43
N ALA A 58 8.38 6.14 4.35
CA ALA A 58 7.13 6.89 4.51
C ALA A 58 6.22 6.68 3.29
N ILE A 59 4.93 7.00 3.43
CA ILE A 59 3.95 6.85 2.34
C ILE A 59 4.37 7.63 1.09
N GLU A 60 4.83 8.88 1.26
CA GLU A 60 5.28 9.75 0.16
C GLU A 60 6.46 9.12 -0.60
N ASP A 61 7.48 8.65 0.12
CA ASP A 61 8.64 7.97 -0.47
C ASP A 61 8.25 6.68 -1.21
N GLY A 62 7.31 5.91 -0.65
CA GLY A 62 6.80 4.69 -1.27
C GLY A 62 6.05 4.96 -2.58
N ILE A 63 5.27 6.04 -2.64
CA ILE A 63 4.58 6.46 -3.87
C ILE A 63 5.61 6.91 -4.91
N GLU A 64 6.59 7.74 -4.52
CA GLU A 64 7.63 8.21 -5.44
C GLU A 64 8.45 7.06 -6.04
N GLY A 65 8.75 6.03 -5.24
CA GLY A 65 9.44 4.83 -5.70
C GLY A 65 8.69 4.07 -6.79
N LEU A 66 7.36 4.04 -6.71
CA LEU A 66 6.50 3.35 -7.68
C LEU A 66 6.15 4.23 -8.89
N ALA A 67 5.96 5.54 -8.70
CA ALA A 67 5.43 6.47 -9.70
C ALA A 67 6.27 6.58 -10.98
N GLY A 68 7.57 6.24 -10.92
CA GLY A 68 8.44 6.21 -12.10
C GLY A 68 8.22 4.99 -13.01
N SER A 69 7.49 3.98 -12.54
CA SER A 69 7.40 2.66 -13.17
C SER A 69 5.98 2.25 -13.57
N VAL A 70 4.95 2.91 -13.03
CA VAL A 70 3.53 2.57 -13.23
C VAL A 70 2.66 3.81 -13.39
N GLY A 71 1.58 3.69 -14.15
CA GLY A 71 0.58 4.72 -14.39
C GLY A 71 -0.48 4.83 -13.30
N SER A 72 -0.60 3.84 -12.42
CA SER A 72 -1.55 3.83 -11.31
C SER A 72 -1.00 3.15 -10.05
N VAL A 73 -1.22 3.78 -8.89
CA VAL A 73 -0.85 3.23 -7.57
C VAL A 73 -2.09 3.12 -6.69
N THR A 74 -2.42 1.91 -6.25
CA THR A 74 -3.49 1.64 -5.30
C THR A 74 -2.93 1.61 -3.88
N VAL A 75 -3.35 2.55 -3.03
CA VAL A 75 -2.91 2.61 -1.62
C VAL A 75 -3.89 1.84 -0.74
N VAL A 76 -3.39 0.81 -0.04
CA VAL A 76 -4.20 -0.06 0.83
C VAL A 76 -3.73 0.05 2.27
N GLN A 77 -4.56 0.62 3.15
CA GLN A 77 -4.25 0.65 4.57
C GLN A 77 -4.43 -0.75 5.20
N LEU A 78 -3.34 -1.29 5.73
CA LEU A 78 -3.34 -2.50 6.52
C LEU A 78 -3.83 -2.19 7.95
N SER A 79 -5.11 -2.49 8.22
CA SER A 79 -5.67 -2.41 9.56
C SER A 79 -6.66 -3.55 9.81
N LEU A 80 -6.54 -4.18 10.98
CA LEU A 80 -7.48 -5.21 11.44
C LEU A 80 -8.78 -4.61 12.00
N PHE A 81 -8.69 -3.39 12.54
CA PHE A 81 -9.82 -2.71 13.15
C PHE A 81 -10.02 -1.32 12.56
N ALA A 82 -11.28 -0.93 12.41
CA ALA A 82 -11.64 0.41 12.00
C ALA A 82 -11.44 1.40 13.16
N ALA A 83 -10.19 1.79 13.45
CA ALA A 83 -9.91 2.87 14.40
C ALA A 83 -10.27 4.23 13.75
N SER A 84 -11.08 5.04 14.44
CA SER A 84 -11.69 6.25 13.89
C SER A 84 -10.71 7.33 13.42
N HIS A 85 -9.46 7.33 13.90
CA HIS A 85 -8.42 8.25 13.44
C HIS A 85 -7.74 7.74 12.15
N VAL A 86 -7.53 6.43 12.02
CA VAL A 86 -6.81 5.78 10.91
C VAL A 86 -7.51 5.89 9.56
N LYS A 87 -8.85 6.06 9.54
CA LYS A 87 -9.61 6.12 8.28
C LYS A 87 -9.28 7.35 7.42
N ASN A 88 -8.85 8.45 8.05
CA ASN A 88 -8.60 9.71 7.35
C ASN A 88 -7.11 9.97 7.14
N ASP A 89 -6.25 9.39 7.97
CA ASP A 89 -4.82 9.72 7.98
C ASP A 89 -4.14 9.32 6.65
N VAL A 90 -4.51 8.17 6.09
CA VAL A 90 -3.94 7.68 4.83
C VAL A 90 -4.46 8.47 3.63
N PRO A 91 -5.79 8.69 3.46
CA PRO A 91 -6.26 9.60 2.43
C PRO A 91 -5.63 11.00 2.50
N LEU A 92 -5.41 11.53 3.71
CA LEU A 92 -4.76 12.83 3.90
C LEU A 92 -3.27 12.82 3.53
N ALA A 93 -2.55 11.72 3.80
CA ALA A 93 -1.15 11.58 3.42
C ALA A 93 -0.95 11.52 1.90
N VAL A 94 -1.92 10.97 1.17
CA VAL A 94 -1.86 10.85 -0.30
C VAL A 94 -2.28 12.15 -1.02
N GLN A 95 -3.08 13.02 -0.39
CA GLN A 95 -3.61 14.26 -1.00
C GLN A 95 -2.69 15.49 -0.88
N ARG A 96 -1.47 15.33 -0.35
CA ARG A 96 -0.50 16.43 -0.23
C ARG A 96 0.22 16.67 -1.54
#